data_AF-A0ABC8R6U5-F1
#
_entry.id   AF-A0ABC8R6U5-F1
#
_cell.length_a   1.000
_cell.length_b   1.000
_cell.length_c   1.000
_cell.angle_alpha   90.00
_cell.angle_beta   90.00
_cell.angle_gamma   90.00
#
_symmetry.space_group_name_H-M   'P 1'
#
loop_
_entity.id
_entity.type
_entity.pdbx_description
1 polymer ?
#
loop_
_entity_poly.entity_id
_entity_poly.type
_entity_poly.pdbx_seq_one_letter_code
_entity_poly.pdbx_strand_id
1 'polypeptide(L)'
;MRQVPRPVGFLGFNSHAAAKDEADVVPIPKVAMWSLVTMRQTNSSSHPTFNEFFIRELKPGSRPIAFSECDDVAVCAADCRLMAFKTAEDSLRFWIKGRKFSIEGLLGKEVCTSAFSNGTLVIFRLAPQDYHRFHFPVSGTVEKFLDIPGCLYTVNPIAVNSKYCNVFTENKRAVAIISTKDFGKVAFVAIGATMVGSITFSKQQGDYVKKGDEFGYFSFGGSTVICVFEKDTIEIDEDLLANSERSLETLVSVGMKLGVSTKKLAETGLPNLESCVLGS
;
A
#
# COMPACT_ATOMS: atom_id res chain seq x y z
N MET A 1 -20.62 -28.81 60.95
CA MET A 1 -20.98 -27.37 61.09
C MET A 1 -19.90 -26.54 60.43
N ARG A 2 -20.10 -26.15 59.17
CA ARG A 2 -19.21 -25.24 58.42
C ARG A 2 -19.99 -23.96 58.16
N GLN A 3 -19.46 -22.82 58.60
CA GLN A 3 -20.09 -21.52 58.38
C GLN A 3 -19.99 -21.12 56.91
N VAL A 4 -21.11 -20.61 56.39
CA VAL A 4 -21.27 -19.97 55.09
C VAL A 4 -21.13 -18.46 55.29
N PRO A 5 -20.37 -17.72 54.47
CA PRO A 5 -20.55 -16.28 54.35
C PRO A 5 -21.47 -15.94 53.17
N ARG A 6 -22.35 -14.96 53.42
CA ARG A 6 -23.37 -14.38 52.52
C ARG A 6 -22.74 -13.51 51.41
N PRO A 7 -23.49 -13.20 50.33
CA PRO A 7 -22.96 -12.53 49.15
C PRO A 7 -22.88 -11.01 49.36
N VAL A 8 -21.85 -10.39 48.79
CA VAL A 8 -21.70 -8.92 48.77
C VAL A 8 -21.81 -8.43 47.33
N GLY A 9 -22.88 -7.67 47.08
CA GLY A 9 -22.84 -6.44 46.28
C GLY A 9 -22.60 -6.54 44.78
N PHE A 10 -23.69 -6.64 44.03
CA PHE A 10 -23.76 -6.16 42.64
C PHE A 10 -23.63 -4.62 42.66
N LEU A 11 -22.59 -4.06 42.03
CA LEU A 11 -22.52 -2.63 41.71
C LEU A 11 -21.97 -2.43 40.30
N GLY A 12 -22.86 -1.94 39.43
CA GLY A 12 -22.58 -0.83 38.52
C GLY A 12 -21.69 -1.10 37.32
N PHE A 13 -22.33 -1.35 36.17
CA PHE A 13 -21.83 -0.89 34.88
C PHE A 13 -21.70 0.65 34.91
N ASN A 14 -20.52 1.18 34.59
CA ASN A 14 -20.42 2.39 33.77
C ASN A 14 -19.02 2.58 33.15
N SER A 15 -19.05 2.60 31.81
CA SER A 15 -18.36 3.50 30.87
C SER A 15 -16.89 3.91 31.07
N HIS A 16 -16.12 3.60 30.02
CA HIS A 16 -15.04 4.39 29.43
C HIS A 16 -13.91 4.87 30.34
N ALA A 17 -12.85 4.06 30.41
CA ALA A 17 -11.49 4.57 30.53
C ALA A 17 -10.71 4.08 29.29
N ALA A 18 -10.51 4.99 28.34
CA ALA A 18 -9.55 4.79 27.26
C ALA A 18 -8.15 4.70 27.89
N ALA A 19 -7.49 3.55 27.74
CA ALA A 19 -6.06 3.45 27.96
C ALA A 19 -5.38 4.39 26.94
N LYS A 20 -4.77 5.47 27.42
CA LYS A 20 -3.86 6.27 26.60
C LYS A 20 -2.57 5.48 26.48
N ASP A 21 -2.29 5.01 25.27
CA ASP A 21 -1.06 4.29 24.93
C ASP A 21 0.16 5.16 25.23
N GLU A 22 1.12 4.59 25.96
CA GLU A 22 2.38 5.21 26.39
C GLU A 22 3.42 5.34 25.26
N ALA A 23 2.97 5.33 23.99
CA ALA A 23 3.82 5.30 22.79
C ALA A 23 4.19 6.69 22.24
N ASP A 24 3.64 7.78 22.78
CA ASP A 24 3.63 9.10 22.12
C ASP A 24 4.83 10.02 22.41
N VAL A 25 5.84 9.60 23.19
CA VAL A 25 7.00 10.45 23.51
C VAL A 25 8.31 9.79 23.10
N VAL A 26 8.41 9.39 21.83
CA VAL A 26 9.71 9.06 21.23
C VAL A 26 10.35 10.37 20.75
N PRO A 27 11.50 10.80 21.28
CA PRO A 27 12.19 11.98 20.78
C PRO A 27 12.71 11.73 19.36
N ILE A 28 12.71 12.76 18.52
CA ILE A 28 13.18 12.65 17.14
C ILE A 28 14.66 12.21 17.13
N PRO A 29 15.00 11.02 16.57
CA PRO A 29 16.37 10.55 16.57
C PRO A 29 17.28 11.51 15.80
N LYS A 30 18.30 12.07 16.47
CA LYS A 30 19.30 12.98 15.84
C LYS A 30 20.09 12.32 14.69
N VAL A 31 20.08 10.98 14.62
CA VAL A 31 20.84 10.18 13.66
C VAL A 31 20.02 9.82 12.41
N ALA A 32 18.70 10.02 12.43
CA ALA A 32 17.90 9.87 11.22
C ALA A 32 18.18 11.07 10.32
N MET A 33 19.05 10.87 9.33
CA MET A 33 19.33 11.84 8.29
C MET A 33 18.12 11.91 7.36
N TRP A 34 17.13 12.72 7.76
CA TRP A 34 15.95 12.99 6.96
C TRP A 34 16.37 13.64 5.64
N SER A 35 15.73 13.23 4.53
CA SER A 35 15.96 13.92 3.27
C SER A 35 15.61 15.39 3.43
N LEU A 36 16.61 16.27 3.33
CA LEU A 36 16.44 17.73 3.38
C LEU A 36 15.41 18.22 2.36
N VAL A 37 15.23 17.47 1.26
CA VAL A 37 14.25 17.76 0.22
C VAL A 37 12.83 17.52 0.75
N THR A 38 12.56 16.37 1.36
CA THR A 38 11.23 16.06 1.91
C THR A 38 10.89 16.96 3.09
N MET A 39 11.89 17.32 3.92
CA MET A 39 11.72 18.28 5.02
C MET A 39 11.30 19.68 4.55
N ARG A 40 11.76 20.14 3.38
CA ARG A 40 11.37 21.45 2.83
C ARG A 40 9.95 21.48 2.27
N GLN A 41 9.41 20.31 1.98
CA GLN A 41 8.10 20.11 1.40
C GLN A 41 7.02 19.88 2.44
N THR A 42 7.29 19.96 3.74
CA THR A 42 6.29 19.75 4.79
C THR A 42 5.41 20.97 5.00
N ASN A 43 4.13 20.77 5.34
CA ASN A 43 3.19 21.87 5.63
C ASN A 43 3.60 22.68 6.88
N SER A 44 4.23 22.03 7.86
CA SER A 44 4.73 22.64 9.09
C SER A 44 6.23 22.46 9.23
N SER A 45 6.93 23.45 9.79
CA SER A 45 8.34 23.36 10.18
C SER A 45 8.53 22.85 11.62
N SER A 46 7.44 22.64 12.36
CA SER A 46 7.45 22.20 13.76
C SER A 46 6.58 20.96 13.93
N HIS A 47 7.15 19.91 14.52
CA HIS A 47 6.48 18.66 14.87
C HIS A 47 6.80 18.32 16.33
N PRO A 48 5.87 18.58 17.28
CA PRO A 48 6.01 18.30 18.70
C PRO A 48 6.45 16.87 19.04
N THR A 49 5.95 15.88 18.30
CA THR A 49 6.24 14.47 18.52
C THR A 49 6.87 13.82 17.29
N PHE A 50 7.62 12.74 17.49
CA PHE A 50 8.15 11.96 16.37
C PHE A 50 7.03 11.38 15.51
N ASN A 51 5.92 10.95 16.11
CA ASN A 51 4.81 10.40 15.35
C ASN A 51 4.16 11.47 14.44
N GLU A 52 3.95 12.70 14.94
CA GLU A 52 3.46 13.81 14.11
C GLU A 52 4.38 14.16 12.95
N PHE A 53 5.69 14.06 13.16
CA PHE A 53 6.66 14.20 12.09
C PHE A 53 6.59 13.03 11.09
N PHE A 54 6.36 11.81 11.58
CA PHE A 54 6.25 10.61 10.76
C PHE A 54 5.03 10.66 9.83
N ILE A 55 3.88 11.09 10.35
CA ILE A 55 2.61 11.24 9.62
C ILE A 55 2.40 12.62 8.99
N ARG A 56 3.48 13.42 8.90
CA ARG A 56 3.43 14.79 8.38
C ARG A 56 2.76 14.88 7.01
N GLU A 57 2.08 15.98 6.78
CA GLU A 57 1.56 16.32 5.45
C GLU A 57 2.60 17.09 4.64
N LEU A 58 2.56 16.88 3.33
CA LEU A 58 3.34 17.66 2.38
C LEU A 58 2.55 18.88 1.89
N LYS A 59 3.28 19.90 1.44
CA LYS A 59 2.72 21.10 0.81
C LYS A 59 1.91 20.70 -0.41
N PRO A 60 0.71 21.28 -0.59
CA PRO A 60 -0.05 21.11 -1.81
C PRO A 60 0.83 21.33 -3.05
N GLY A 61 0.71 20.44 -4.04
CA GLY A 61 1.52 20.48 -5.26
C GLY A 61 2.93 19.89 -5.15
N SER A 62 3.38 19.43 -3.97
CA SER A 62 4.70 18.78 -3.83
C SER A 62 4.79 17.42 -4.53
N ARG A 63 3.64 16.79 -4.80
CA ARG A 63 3.50 15.50 -5.48
C ARG A 63 2.49 15.66 -6.62
N PRO A 64 2.89 16.24 -7.77
CA PRO A 64 2.00 16.35 -8.91
C PRO A 64 1.64 14.96 -9.43
N ILE A 65 0.36 14.74 -9.72
CA ILE A 65 -0.13 13.46 -10.24
C ILE A 65 0.11 13.43 -11.75
N ALA A 66 0.91 12.48 -12.21
CA ALA A 66 1.18 12.28 -13.63
C ALA A 66 -0.12 11.93 -14.36
N PHE A 67 -0.39 12.64 -15.46
CA PHE A 67 -1.57 12.44 -16.29
C PHE A 67 -2.87 12.44 -15.45
N SER A 68 -3.10 13.52 -14.69
CA SER A 68 -4.21 13.62 -13.72
C SER A 68 -5.59 13.39 -14.33
N GLU A 69 -5.78 13.80 -15.59
CA GLU A 69 -7.05 13.67 -16.32
C GLU A 69 -7.18 12.34 -17.10
N CYS A 70 -6.17 11.46 -17.00
CA CYS A 70 -6.12 10.18 -17.70
C CYS A 70 -6.23 9.03 -16.70
N ASP A 71 -7.44 8.50 -16.51
CA ASP A 71 -7.71 7.38 -15.61
C ASP A 71 -7.17 6.03 -16.12
N ASP A 72 -6.74 5.96 -17.39
CA ASP A 72 -6.03 4.82 -17.98
C ASP A 72 -4.52 4.80 -17.67
N VAL A 73 -4.03 5.73 -16.85
CA VAL A 73 -2.64 5.77 -16.36
C VAL A 73 -2.64 5.52 -14.84
N ALA A 74 -1.92 4.51 -14.36
CA ALA A 74 -1.73 4.30 -12.93
C ALA A 74 -0.52 5.10 -12.41
N VAL A 75 -0.53 5.47 -11.13
CA VAL A 75 0.57 6.20 -10.47
C VAL A 75 1.10 5.47 -9.25
N CYS A 76 2.32 5.82 -8.84
CA CYS A 76 2.94 5.35 -7.62
C CYS A 76 2.13 5.83 -6.40
N ALA A 77 1.81 4.88 -5.52
CA ALA A 77 0.96 5.08 -4.35
C ALA A 77 1.68 5.66 -3.13
N ALA A 78 3.02 5.63 -3.10
CA ALA A 78 3.80 6.06 -1.95
C ALA A 78 5.17 6.61 -2.37
N ASP A 79 5.76 7.44 -1.51
CA ASP A 79 7.18 7.75 -1.55
C ASP A 79 7.95 6.56 -0.99
N CYS A 80 8.70 5.86 -1.83
CA CYS A 80 9.25 4.58 -1.42
C CYS A 80 10.40 4.10 -2.28
N ARG A 81 10.93 2.93 -1.89
CA ARG A 81 11.71 2.03 -2.73
C ARG A 81 10.77 0.99 -3.34
N LEU A 82 10.55 1.09 -4.65
CA LEU A 82 9.58 0.31 -5.42
C LEU A 82 10.24 -0.92 -6.04
N MET A 83 9.50 -2.03 -6.04
CA MET A 83 9.74 -3.23 -6.85
C MET A 83 8.44 -3.57 -7.60
N ALA A 84 8.54 -3.96 -8.87
CA ALA A 84 7.41 -4.39 -9.68
C ALA A 84 7.70 -5.73 -10.36
N PHE A 85 6.69 -6.59 -10.44
CA PHE A 85 6.78 -7.92 -11.03
C PHE A 85 5.53 -8.21 -11.82
N LYS A 86 5.67 -8.83 -13.00
CA LYS A 86 4.52 -9.23 -13.83
C LYS A 86 3.66 -10.28 -13.14
N THR A 87 4.28 -11.13 -12.30
CA THR A 87 3.61 -12.19 -11.56
C THR A 87 4.15 -12.33 -10.13
N ALA A 88 3.40 -13.03 -9.27
CA ALA A 88 3.87 -13.38 -7.93
C ALA A 88 5.05 -14.36 -7.99
N GLU A 89 5.10 -15.23 -9.00
CA GLU A 89 6.18 -16.18 -9.26
C GLU A 89 7.49 -15.44 -9.56
N ASP A 90 7.44 -14.38 -10.38
CA ASP A 90 8.59 -13.51 -10.64
C ASP A 90 9.06 -12.84 -9.35
N SER A 91 8.14 -12.35 -8.52
CA SER A 91 8.49 -11.75 -7.23
C SER A 91 9.24 -12.71 -6.32
N LEU A 92 8.82 -13.99 -6.27
CA LEU A 92 9.50 -15.04 -5.51
C LEU A 92 10.89 -15.35 -6.08
N ARG A 93 11.01 -15.32 -7.41
CA ARG A 93 12.27 -15.57 -8.11
C ARG A 93 13.29 -14.48 -7.84
N PHE A 94 12.90 -13.21 -7.95
CA PHE A 94 13.84 -12.09 -7.95
C PHE A 94 14.03 -11.43 -6.58
N TRP A 95 13.03 -11.48 -5.70
CA TRP A 95 13.06 -10.68 -4.47
C TRP A 95 12.56 -11.42 -3.23
N ILE A 96 11.32 -11.88 -3.22
CA ILE A 96 10.68 -12.48 -2.04
C ILE A 96 11.20 -13.91 -1.86
N LYS A 97 12.19 -14.11 -1.01
CA LYS A 97 12.77 -15.47 -0.81
C LYS A 97 12.02 -16.30 0.23
N GLY A 98 10.98 -15.75 0.87
CA GLY A 98 10.11 -16.47 1.79
C GLY A 98 9.35 -17.59 1.08
N ARG A 99 9.47 -18.83 1.57
CA ARG A 99 8.97 -20.05 0.89
C ARG A 99 7.44 -20.20 0.80
N LYS A 100 6.66 -19.22 1.24
CA LYS A 100 5.19 -19.33 1.37
C LYS A 100 4.42 -18.12 0.85
N PHE A 101 5.08 -17.16 0.20
CA PHE A 101 4.35 -16.01 -0.32
C PHE A 101 3.43 -16.46 -1.46
N SER A 102 2.16 -16.05 -1.37
CA SER A 102 1.16 -16.25 -2.41
C SER A 102 0.17 -15.09 -2.36
N ILE A 103 -0.46 -14.79 -3.50
CA ILE A 103 -1.51 -13.76 -3.58
C ILE A 103 -2.68 -14.12 -2.67
N GLU A 104 -3.05 -15.40 -2.59
CA GLU A 104 -4.09 -15.86 -1.66
C GLU A 104 -3.72 -15.62 -0.20
N GLY A 105 -2.48 -15.95 0.19
CA GLY A 105 -1.97 -15.68 1.52
C GLY A 105 -1.93 -14.18 1.82
N LEU A 106 -1.61 -13.35 0.84
CA LEU A 106 -1.57 -11.89 0.97
C LEU A 106 -2.97 -11.28 1.12
N LEU A 107 -3.92 -11.65 0.27
CA LEU A 107 -5.27 -11.04 0.24
C LEU A 107 -6.23 -11.64 1.28
N GLY A 108 -5.90 -12.81 1.82
CA GLY A 108 -6.76 -13.53 2.74
C GLY A 108 -7.90 -14.27 2.04
N LYS A 109 -8.56 -15.17 2.77
CA LYS A 109 -9.56 -16.10 2.22
C LYS A 109 -10.88 -15.44 1.82
N GLU A 110 -11.12 -14.23 2.30
CA GLU A 110 -12.37 -13.51 2.06
C GLU A 110 -12.37 -12.72 0.74
N VAL A 111 -11.21 -12.59 0.09
CA VAL A 111 -11.09 -11.97 -1.23
C VAL A 111 -11.19 -13.06 -2.28
N CYS A 112 -11.91 -12.79 -3.37
CA CYS A 112 -11.91 -13.68 -4.53
C CYS A 112 -10.54 -13.60 -5.23
N THR A 113 -9.63 -14.49 -4.84
CA THR A 113 -8.23 -14.49 -5.29
C THR A 113 -8.06 -14.96 -6.72
N SER A 114 -9.06 -15.65 -7.29
CA SER A 114 -9.03 -16.10 -8.68
C SER A 114 -8.95 -14.92 -9.66
N ALA A 115 -9.56 -13.78 -9.34
CA ALA A 115 -9.45 -12.55 -10.13
C ALA A 115 -7.98 -12.06 -10.22
N PHE A 116 -7.22 -12.24 -9.14
CA PHE A 116 -5.82 -11.79 -9.03
C PHE A 116 -4.80 -12.89 -9.38
N SER A 117 -5.24 -14.05 -9.87
CA SER A 117 -4.34 -15.13 -10.22
C SER A 117 -3.44 -14.72 -11.39
N ASN A 118 -2.12 -14.86 -11.22
CA ASN A 118 -1.09 -14.36 -12.15
C ASN A 118 -1.17 -12.83 -12.38
N GLY A 119 -1.67 -12.09 -11.39
CA GLY A 119 -1.74 -10.64 -11.41
C GLY A 119 -0.36 -9.98 -11.28
N THR A 120 -0.28 -8.73 -11.75
CA THR A 120 0.92 -7.89 -11.60
C THR A 120 1.04 -7.39 -10.16
N LEU A 121 2.24 -7.52 -9.59
CA LEU A 121 2.55 -7.19 -8.19
C LEU A 121 3.46 -5.97 -8.13
N VAL A 122 3.07 -4.94 -7.39
CA VAL A 122 3.88 -3.74 -7.14
C VAL A 122 4.04 -3.55 -5.64
N ILE A 123 5.29 -3.51 -5.18
CA ILE A 123 5.67 -3.42 -3.77
C ILE A 123 6.31 -2.06 -3.52
N PHE A 124 5.68 -1.26 -2.67
CA PHE A 124 6.15 0.03 -2.23
C PHE A 124 6.69 -0.13 -0.80
N ARG A 125 8.02 -0.17 -0.62
CA ARG A 125 8.63 -0.28 0.71
C ARG A 125 9.06 1.09 1.20
N LEU A 126 8.38 1.59 2.23
CA LEU A 126 8.65 2.90 2.80
C LEU A 126 9.72 2.74 3.89
N ALA A 127 10.88 3.36 3.68
CA ALA A 127 11.90 3.47 4.72
C ALA A 127 11.51 4.56 5.71
N PRO A 128 12.02 4.52 6.96
CA PRO A 128 11.60 5.44 8.01
C PRO A 128 11.66 6.92 7.64
N GLN A 129 12.56 7.31 6.74
CA GLN A 129 12.77 8.68 6.28
C GLN A 129 11.76 9.19 5.24
N ASP A 130 10.97 8.30 4.66
CA ASP A 130 10.11 8.60 3.53
C ASP A 130 8.83 9.33 4.02
N TYR A 131 7.92 9.64 3.11
CA TYR A 131 6.60 10.16 3.45
C TYR A 131 5.66 8.99 3.67
N HIS A 132 5.16 8.83 4.91
CA HIS A 132 4.46 7.61 5.35
C HIS A 132 2.94 7.66 5.17
N ARG A 133 2.44 8.59 4.35
CA ARG A 133 1.08 8.52 3.84
C ARG A 133 1.08 7.91 2.44
N PHE A 134 0.03 7.16 2.15
CA PHE A 134 -0.14 6.43 0.91
C PHE A 134 -1.45 6.84 0.24
N HIS A 135 -1.44 6.75 -1.08
CA HIS A 135 -2.43 7.33 -1.97
C HIS A 135 -2.97 6.26 -2.93
N PHE A 136 -4.12 6.53 -3.52
CA PHE A 136 -4.70 5.64 -4.52
C PHE A 136 -3.88 5.65 -5.81
N PRO A 137 -3.45 4.48 -6.33
CA PRO A 137 -2.71 4.41 -7.59
C PRO A 137 -3.59 4.57 -8.83
N VAL A 138 -4.91 4.44 -8.67
CA VAL A 138 -5.93 4.42 -9.73
C VAL A 138 -7.24 5.01 -9.22
N SER A 139 -8.06 5.53 -10.12
CA SER A 139 -9.43 5.99 -9.80
C SER A 139 -10.40 4.82 -9.80
N GLY A 140 -11.37 4.82 -8.88
CA GLY A 140 -12.33 3.73 -8.77
C GLY A 140 -13.17 3.77 -7.50
N THR A 141 -13.92 2.69 -7.24
CA THR A 141 -14.76 2.54 -6.05
C THR A 141 -14.16 1.48 -5.13
N VAL A 142 -14.05 1.79 -3.84
CA VAL A 142 -13.60 0.81 -2.82
C VAL A 142 -14.73 -0.19 -2.57
N GLU A 143 -14.65 -1.38 -3.16
CA GLU A 143 -15.69 -2.42 -3.05
C GLU A 143 -15.64 -3.18 -1.71
N LYS A 144 -14.43 -3.41 -1.20
CA LYS A 144 -14.23 -4.23 -0.01
C LYS A 144 -13.06 -3.72 0.80
N PHE A 145 -13.20 -3.82 2.12
CA PHE A 145 -12.16 -3.46 3.08
C PHE A 145 -12.05 -4.55 4.15
N LEU A 146 -10.84 -5.03 4.42
CA LEU A 146 -10.58 -6.19 5.27
C LEU A 146 -9.35 -5.97 6.14
N ASP A 147 -9.50 -6.07 7.46
CA ASP A 147 -8.36 -6.15 8.37
C ASP A 147 -7.97 -7.60 8.61
N ILE A 148 -6.69 -7.91 8.38
CA ILE A 148 -6.13 -9.24 8.61
C ILE A 148 -5.15 -9.15 9.78
N PRO A 149 -5.43 -9.83 10.91
CA PRO A 149 -4.52 -9.85 12.04
C PRO A 149 -3.24 -10.62 11.69
N GLY A 150 -2.15 -10.29 12.37
CA GLY A 150 -0.86 -10.93 12.16
C GLY A 150 0.22 -10.39 13.08
N CYS A 151 1.44 -10.86 12.87
CA CYS A 151 2.64 -10.40 13.57
C CYS A 151 3.08 -9.01 13.05
N LEU A 152 4.17 -8.47 13.60
CA LEU A 152 4.77 -7.22 13.14
C LEU A 152 6.28 -7.44 12.91
N TYR A 153 6.61 -8.33 11.97
CA TYR A 153 7.99 -8.54 11.55
C TYR A 153 8.50 -7.36 10.73
N THR A 154 9.83 -7.19 10.71
CA THR A 154 10.46 -6.10 9.96
C THR A 154 10.35 -6.35 8.45
N VAL A 155 10.07 -5.29 7.71
CA VAL A 155 10.02 -5.30 6.23
C VAL A 155 11.36 -4.87 5.61
N ASN A 156 12.44 -4.81 6.40
CA ASN A 156 13.79 -4.58 5.88
C ASN A 156 14.11 -5.63 4.79
N PRO A 157 14.75 -5.25 3.67
CA PRO A 157 15.13 -6.18 2.61
C PRO A 157 15.77 -7.48 3.10
N ILE A 158 16.64 -7.44 4.11
CA ILE A 158 17.26 -8.64 4.69
C ILE A 158 16.21 -9.65 5.18
N ALA A 159 15.12 -9.18 5.78
CA ALA A 159 14.02 -10.03 6.23
C ALA A 159 13.12 -10.48 5.09
N VAL A 160 12.82 -9.60 4.12
CA VAL A 160 12.04 -9.94 2.91
C VAL A 160 12.75 -10.99 2.05
N ASN A 161 14.08 -10.89 1.96
CA ASN A 161 14.96 -11.81 1.23
C ASN A 161 15.37 -13.02 2.10
N SER A 162 14.81 -13.18 3.30
CA SER A 162 15.06 -14.34 4.15
C SER A 162 14.17 -15.52 3.76
N LYS A 163 14.73 -16.73 3.80
CA LYS A 163 13.97 -17.98 3.57
C LYS A 163 13.07 -18.36 4.75
N TYR A 164 13.28 -17.72 5.90
CA TYR A 164 12.69 -18.12 7.17
C TYR A 164 11.42 -17.36 7.55
N CYS A 165 11.17 -16.20 6.94
CA CYS A 165 10.05 -15.34 7.31
C CYS A 165 9.26 -14.93 6.07
N ASN A 166 7.93 -15.06 6.14
CA ASN A 166 7.04 -14.57 5.09
C ASN A 166 6.34 -13.29 5.55
N VAL A 167 7.11 -12.20 5.59
CA VAL A 167 6.71 -10.93 6.22
C VAL A 167 5.40 -10.38 5.65
N PHE A 168 5.13 -10.52 4.35
CA PHE A 168 3.95 -9.89 3.74
C PHE A 168 2.63 -10.62 4.04
N THR A 169 2.65 -11.92 4.30
CA THR A 169 1.43 -12.68 4.62
C THR A 169 1.26 -12.94 6.12
N GLU A 170 2.36 -12.91 6.89
CA GLU A 170 2.34 -13.12 8.34
C GLU A 170 2.08 -11.83 9.10
N ASN A 171 2.42 -10.66 8.53
CA ASN A 171 2.19 -9.40 9.22
C ASN A 171 0.71 -9.00 9.23
N LYS A 172 0.35 -8.25 10.28
CA LYS A 172 -0.89 -7.48 10.35
C LYS A 172 -0.97 -6.56 9.13
N ARG A 173 -2.10 -6.58 8.44
CA ARG A 173 -2.32 -5.79 7.23
C ARG A 173 -3.79 -5.51 7.01
N ALA A 174 -4.07 -4.49 6.22
CA ALA A 174 -5.40 -4.18 5.73
C ALA A 174 -5.42 -4.32 4.21
N VAL A 175 -6.49 -4.91 3.67
CA VAL A 175 -6.70 -5.16 2.25
C VAL A 175 -7.92 -4.38 1.80
N ALA A 176 -7.77 -3.58 0.74
CA ALA A 176 -8.85 -2.90 0.06
C ALA A 176 -8.93 -3.38 -1.38
N ILE A 177 -10.14 -3.68 -1.86
CA ILE A 177 -10.38 -4.04 -3.26
C ILE A 177 -11.03 -2.83 -3.94
N ILE A 178 -10.37 -2.32 -4.97
CA ILE A 178 -10.80 -1.16 -5.74
C ILE A 178 -11.28 -1.65 -7.09
N SER A 179 -12.52 -1.33 -7.42
CA SER A 179 -13.11 -1.60 -8.74
C SER A 179 -12.92 -0.38 -9.61
N THR A 180 -12.25 -0.58 -10.74
CA THR A 180 -11.82 0.48 -11.63
C THR A 180 -12.41 0.25 -13.01
N LYS A 181 -12.57 1.36 -13.75
CA LYS A 181 -12.99 1.29 -15.15
C LYS A 181 -11.92 0.67 -16.03
N ASP A 182 -10.69 1.18 -15.94
CA ASP A 182 -9.63 0.88 -16.89
C ASP A 182 -8.71 -0.28 -16.46
N PHE A 183 -8.63 -0.63 -15.18
CA PHE A 183 -7.72 -1.67 -14.66
C PHE A 183 -8.44 -2.92 -14.12
N GLY A 184 -9.77 -2.98 -14.23
CA GLY A 184 -10.56 -4.02 -13.55
C GLY A 184 -10.46 -3.89 -12.04
N LYS A 185 -10.17 -4.98 -11.33
CA LYS A 185 -9.95 -4.92 -9.88
C LYS A 185 -8.49 -4.70 -9.53
N VAL A 186 -8.25 -3.85 -8.53
CA VAL A 186 -6.93 -3.60 -7.95
C VAL A 186 -7.03 -3.86 -6.45
N ALA A 187 -6.24 -4.82 -5.95
CA ALA A 187 -6.10 -5.03 -4.53
C ALA A 187 -4.98 -4.14 -3.98
N PHE A 188 -5.30 -3.31 -3.00
CA PHE A 188 -4.37 -2.47 -2.27
C PHE A 188 -4.18 -3.04 -0.87
N VAL A 189 -2.94 -3.31 -0.48
CA VAL A 189 -2.61 -3.97 0.79
C VAL A 189 -1.64 -3.10 1.57
N ALA A 190 -2.09 -2.54 2.69
CA ALA A 190 -1.24 -1.81 3.63
C ALA A 190 -0.74 -2.77 4.72
N ILE A 191 0.57 -2.95 4.81
CA ILE A 191 1.21 -3.93 5.70
C ILE A 191 1.99 -3.19 6.78
N GLY A 192 1.61 -3.43 8.03
CA GLY A 192 2.36 -2.95 9.18
C GLY A 192 3.62 -3.78 9.40
N ALA A 193 4.67 -3.19 9.93
CA ALA A 193 5.88 -3.89 10.33
C ALA A 193 6.24 -3.57 11.79
N THR A 194 7.42 -4.02 12.21
CA THR A 194 7.94 -3.75 13.55
C THR A 194 7.86 -2.25 13.88
N MET A 195 7.42 -1.97 15.10
CA MET A 195 7.15 -0.64 15.67
C MET A 195 5.93 0.10 15.10
N VAL A 196 5.25 -0.37 14.04
CA VAL A 196 4.07 0.33 13.49
C VAL A 196 2.99 0.49 14.53
N GLY A 197 2.76 1.74 14.95
CA GLY A 197 1.73 2.08 15.92
C GLY A 197 0.31 1.81 15.40
N SER A 198 0.05 2.17 14.14
CA SER A 198 -1.26 1.94 13.51
C SER A 198 -1.20 2.11 11.99
N ILE A 199 -2.20 1.54 11.32
CA ILE A 199 -2.53 1.83 9.92
C ILE A 199 -3.87 2.56 9.98
N THR A 200 -3.93 3.79 9.48
CA THR A 200 -5.14 4.61 9.50
C THR A 200 -5.56 4.94 8.08
N PHE A 201 -6.86 4.86 7.82
CA PHE A 201 -7.45 5.11 6.50
C PHE A 201 -8.36 6.32 6.54
N SER A 202 -8.32 7.12 5.48
CA SER A 202 -9.13 8.33 5.30
C SER A 202 -10.39 8.08 4.45
N LYS A 203 -10.53 6.89 3.86
CA LYS A 203 -11.65 6.45 3.03
C LYS A 203 -12.23 5.14 3.54
N GLN A 204 -13.47 4.88 3.17
CA GLN A 204 -14.22 3.69 3.58
C GLN A 204 -14.77 2.93 2.37
N GLN A 205 -15.27 1.72 2.64
CA GLN A 205 -15.96 0.92 1.63
C GLN A 205 -17.17 1.68 1.07
N GLY A 206 -17.33 1.66 -0.25
CA GLY A 206 -18.37 2.37 -0.99
C GLY A 206 -17.94 3.74 -1.54
N ASP A 207 -16.85 4.31 -1.04
CA ASP A 207 -16.35 5.60 -1.53
C ASP A 207 -15.82 5.46 -2.97
N TYR A 208 -16.17 6.42 -3.82
CA TYR A 208 -15.46 6.68 -5.06
C TYR A 208 -14.26 7.58 -4.80
N VAL A 209 -13.13 7.23 -5.37
CA VAL A 209 -11.83 7.90 -5.16
C VAL A 209 -11.16 8.18 -6.49
N LYS A 210 -10.40 9.26 -6.54
CA LYS A 210 -9.56 9.60 -7.68
C LYS A 210 -8.13 9.14 -7.46
N LYS A 211 -7.45 8.80 -8.55
CA LYS A 211 -6.02 8.55 -8.57
C LYS A 211 -5.26 9.72 -7.92
N GLY A 212 -4.41 9.41 -6.95
CA GLY A 212 -3.65 10.40 -6.19
C GLY A 212 -4.34 10.92 -4.94
N ASP A 213 -5.63 10.61 -4.71
CA ASP A 213 -6.28 10.91 -3.43
C ASP A 213 -5.53 10.20 -2.29
N GLU A 214 -5.42 10.86 -1.14
CA GLU A 214 -4.87 10.22 0.06
C GLU A 214 -5.80 9.08 0.50
N PHE A 215 -5.22 7.90 0.72
CA PHE A 215 -5.96 6.74 1.21
C PHE A 215 -5.73 6.50 2.70
N GLY A 216 -4.56 6.83 3.20
CA GLY A 216 -4.23 6.62 4.60
C GLY A 216 -2.77 6.84 4.91
N TYR A 217 -2.37 6.44 6.12
CA TYR A 217 -1.01 6.58 6.58
C TYR A 217 -0.63 5.52 7.60
N PHE A 218 0.68 5.31 7.74
CA PHE A 218 1.26 4.52 8.81
C PHE A 218 1.72 5.45 9.92
N SER A 219 1.32 5.18 11.16
CA SER A 219 2.00 5.75 12.34
C SER A 219 3.38 5.10 12.49
N PHE A 220 4.24 5.73 13.30
CA PHE A 220 5.67 5.37 13.45
C PHE A 220 5.95 3.87 13.31
N GLY A 221 6.84 3.47 12.41
CA GLY A 221 7.32 2.09 12.25
C GLY A 221 7.80 1.78 10.83
N GLY A 222 8.15 0.53 10.53
CA GLY A 222 8.41 0.12 9.15
C GLY A 222 7.11 -0.16 8.40
N SER A 223 6.98 0.18 7.12
CA SER A 223 5.72 -0.06 6.41
C SER A 223 5.90 -0.43 4.95
N THR A 224 4.96 -1.21 4.43
CA THR A 224 4.92 -1.60 3.03
C THR A 224 3.51 -1.47 2.50
N VAL A 225 3.36 -0.93 1.30
CA VAL A 225 2.13 -1.04 0.51
C VAL A 225 2.38 -2.03 -0.62
N ILE A 226 1.42 -2.91 -0.89
CA ILE A 226 1.45 -3.79 -2.06
C ILE A 226 0.19 -3.56 -2.87
N CYS A 227 0.34 -3.33 -4.17
CA CYS A 227 -0.77 -3.36 -5.12
C CYS A 227 -0.71 -4.63 -5.95
N VAL A 228 -1.86 -5.29 -6.11
CA VAL A 228 -2.03 -6.43 -7.02
C VAL A 228 -3.06 -6.03 -8.06
N PHE A 229 -2.64 -5.97 -9.31
CA PHE A 229 -3.53 -5.74 -10.45
C PHE A 229 -3.98 -7.09 -11.00
N GLU A 230 -5.19 -7.16 -11.53
CA GLU A 230 -5.64 -8.30 -12.32
C GLU A 230 -4.65 -8.60 -13.46
N LYS A 231 -4.62 -9.85 -13.91
CA LYS A 231 -3.75 -10.27 -15.01
C LYS A 231 -4.06 -9.46 -16.27
N ASP A 232 -3.01 -9.03 -16.97
CA ASP A 232 -3.09 -8.35 -18.26
C ASP A 232 -3.98 -7.09 -18.24
N THR A 233 -4.09 -6.39 -17.08
CA THR A 233 -4.82 -5.11 -16.98
C THR A 233 -3.93 -3.88 -16.88
N ILE A 234 -2.64 -4.06 -16.63
CA ILE A 234 -1.64 -2.99 -16.57
C ILE A 234 -0.35 -3.40 -17.28
N GLU A 235 0.21 -2.46 -18.05
CA GLU A 235 1.58 -2.49 -18.54
C GLU A 235 2.41 -1.53 -17.68
N ILE A 236 3.27 -2.10 -16.83
CA ILE A 236 4.18 -1.36 -15.95
C ILE A 236 5.32 -0.78 -16.79
N ASP A 237 5.77 0.43 -16.41
CA ASP A 237 6.89 1.10 -17.09
C ASP A 237 8.14 0.21 -17.10
N GLU A 238 8.79 0.13 -18.27
CA GLU A 238 9.85 -0.83 -18.56
C GLU A 238 11.04 -0.71 -17.62
N ASP A 239 11.39 0.53 -17.21
CA ASP A 239 12.48 0.80 -16.30
C ASP A 239 12.22 0.23 -14.89
N LEU A 240 10.98 0.31 -14.40
CA LEU A 240 10.58 -0.25 -13.10
C LEU A 240 10.71 -1.78 -13.10
N LEU A 241 10.30 -2.44 -14.19
CA LEU A 241 10.44 -3.89 -14.36
C LEU A 241 11.90 -4.29 -14.49
N ALA A 242 12.66 -3.64 -15.37
CA ALA A 242 14.07 -3.94 -15.62
C ALA A 242 14.94 -3.78 -14.36
N ASN A 243 14.67 -2.78 -13.54
CA ASN A 243 15.34 -2.62 -12.25
C ASN A 243 14.98 -3.77 -11.29
N SER A 244 13.71 -4.14 -11.23
CA SER A 244 13.22 -5.19 -10.33
C SER A 244 13.77 -6.57 -10.67
N GLU A 245 13.90 -6.90 -11.95
CA GLU A 245 14.53 -8.15 -12.44
C GLU A 245 16.02 -8.25 -12.06
N ARG A 246 16.68 -7.11 -11.86
CA ARG A 246 18.07 -7.01 -11.37
C ARG A 246 18.16 -6.94 -9.85
N SER A 247 17.05 -7.13 -9.14
CA SER A 247 16.94 -6.96 -7.69
C SER A 247 17.36 -5.55 -7.24
N LEU A 248 17.03 -4.52 -8.03
CA LEU A 248 17.30 -3.12 -7.71
C LEU A 248 15.97 -2.41 -7.40
N GLU A 249 15.90 -1.83 -6.20
CA GLU A 249 14.76 -1.00 -5.84
C GLU A 249 14.82 0.36 -6.54
N THR A 250 13.68 0.81 -7.06
CA THR A 250 13.57 2.13 -7.71
C THR A 250 13.04 3.16 -6.72
N LEU A 251 13.74 4.26 -6.52
CA LEU A 251 13.24 5.36 -5.69
C LEU A 251 12.14 6.11 -6.46
N VAL A 252 10.93 6.13 -5.91
CA VAL A 252 9.77 6.80 -6.51
C VAL A 252 9.06 7.69 -5.50
N SER A 253 8.24 8.59 -6.01
CA SER A 253 7.37 9.47 -5.22
C SER A 253 5.91 9.29 -5.62
N VAL A 254 4.99 9.61 -4.70
CA VAL A 254 3.55 9.66 -4.98
C VAL A 254 3.29 10.46 -6.25
N GLY A 255 2.43 9.93 -7.12
CA GLY A 255 1.99 10.61 -8.34
C GLY A 255 2.89 10.39 -9.56
N MET A 256 4.10 9.84 -9.41
CA MET A 256 4.89 9.39 -10.58
C MET A 256 4.14 8.31 -11.36
N LYS A 257 4.30 8.26 -12.68
CA LYS A 257 3.68 7.22 -13.52
C LYS A 257 4.18 5.84 -13.10
N LEU A 258 3.26 4.90 -12.98
CA LEU A 258 3.53 3.49 -12.67
C LEU A 258 3.40 2.60 -13.91
N GLY A 259 2.38 2.88 -14.73
CA GLY A 259 2.02 2.06 -15.87
C GLY A 259 0.76 2.56 -16.55
N VAL A 260 0.37 1.90 -17.64
CA VAL A 260 -0.82 2.22 -18.43
C VAL A 260 -1.76 1.02 -18.50
N SER A 261 -3.05 1.27 -18.64
CA SER A 261 -4.06 0.23 -18.82
C SER A 261 -3.89 -0.45 -20.18
N THR A 262 -3.97 -1.78 -20.18
CA THR A 262 -4.00 -2.62 -21.38
C THR A 262 -5.43 -2.95 -21.84
N LYS A 263 -6.46 -2.71 -21.02
CA LYS A 263 -7.85 -2.97 -21.41
C LYS A 263 -8.30 -2.11 -22.59
N LYS A 264 -7.91 -0.83 -22.58
CA LYS A 264 -8.29 0.11 -23.64
C LYS A 264 -7.68 -0.28 -25.00
N LEU A 265 -6.45 -0.81 -24.99
CA LEU A 265 -5.76 -1.33 -26.18
C LEU A 265 -6.50 -2.54 -26.81
N ALA A 266 -7.22 -3.33 -26.01
CA ALA A 266 -8.02 -4.46 -26.50
C ALA A 266 -9.36 -4.03 -27.11
N GLU A 267 -9.94 -2.91 -26.66
CA GLU A 267 -11.23 -2.38 -27.16
C GLU A 267 -11.05 -1.51 -28.43
N THR A 268 -9.95 -0.77 -28.53
CA THR A 268 -9.56 -0.06 -29.76
C THR A 268 -8.77 -1.00 -30.68
N GLY A 269 -9.45 -1.97 -31.30
CA GLY A 269 -8.87 -2.71 -32.42
C GLY A 269 -8.29 -1.74 -33.45
N LEU A 270 -7.05 -2.01 -33.91
CA LEU A 270 -6.42 -1.26 -35.01
C LEU A 270 -7.45 -1.05 -36.13
N PRO A 271 -7.61 0.18 -36.67
CA PRO A 271 -8.51 0.39 -37.79
C PRO A 271 -8.10 -0.54 -38.94
N ASN A 272 -9.03 -1.39 -39.35
CA ASN A 272 -8.80 -2.38 -40.38
C ASN A 272 -8.58 -1.65 -41.71
N LEU A 273 -7.32 -1.53 -42.12
CA LEU A 273 -6.90 -0.81 -43.35
C LEU A 273 -7.55 -1.38 -44.62
N GLU A 274 -8.08 -2.59 -44.56
CA GLU A 274 -8.84 -3.23 -45.65
C GLU A 274 -10.23 -2.60 -45.90
N SER A 275 -10.72 -1.74 -45.02
CA SER A 275 -12.01 -1.03 -45.18
C SER A 275 -11.90 0.37 -45.80
N CYS A 276 -10.68 0.85 -46.08
CA CYS A 276 -10.48 2.11 -46.79
C CYS A 276 -10.67 1.92 -48.30
N VAL A 277 -11.92 2.01 -48.75
CA VAL A 277 -12.21 2.19 -50.18
C VAL A 277 -11.77 3.60 -50.56
N LEU A 278 -10.68 3.71 -51.34
CA LEU A 278 -10.30 4.95 -52.00
C LEU A 278 -11.43 5.30 -52.98
N GLY A 279 -12.22 6.33 -52.65
CA GLY A 279 -13.26 6.84 -53.52
C GLY A 279 -12.68 7.20 -54.88
N SER A 280 -13.24 6.57 -55.91
CA SER A 280 -13.03 6.83 -57.35
C SER A 280 -13.66 8.14 -57.78
#